data_AF-A0A5M3WF07-F1
#
_entry.id   AF-A0A5M3WF07-F1
#
_cell.length_a   1.000
_cell.length_b   1.000
_cell.length_c   1.000
_cell.angle_alpha   90.00
_cell.angle_beta   90.00
_cell.angle_gamma   90.00
#
_symmetry.space_group_name_H-M   'P 1'
#
loop_
_entity.id
_entity.type
_entity.pdbx_description
1 polymer ?
#
loop_
_entity_poly.entity_id
_entity_poly.type
_entity_poly.pdbx_seq_one_letter_code
_entity_poly.pdbx_strand_id
1 'polypeptide(L)'
;MLRRLLHRVGRRGASLLFLALLDLVYAVGLLTAPPETRESDSFVFLTGIMPLEVWAGAWALVGCLCLVYAFSLRDRVAFIAASLLKAVWANVYLVGWTAEEIPRGYVSAAVWLAFAGFIQVIAGWRENWER
;
A
#
# COMPACT_ATOMS: atom_id res chain seq x y z
N MET A 1 27.41 0.87 -9.58
CA MET A 1 26.13 0.34 -10.07
C MET A 1 24.93 1.06 -9.44
N LEU A 2 24.87 1.18 -8.11
CA LEU A 2 23.82 1.90 -7.37
C LEU A 2 23.63 3.37 -7.79
N ARG A 3 24.73 4.14 -7.97
CA ARG A 3 24.68 5.52 -8.47
C ARG A 3 24.10 5.67 -9.88
N ARG A 4 24.26 4.67 -10.76
CA ARG A 4 23.68 4.69 -12.12
C ARG A 4 22.19 4.32 -12.11
N LEU A 5 21.77 3.47 -11.18
CA LEU A 5 20.36 3.15 -10.93
C LEU A 5 19.62 4.36 -10.35
N LEU A 6 20.18 5.03 -9.34
CA LEU A 6 19.63 6.26 -8.77
C LEU A 6 19.50 7.40 -9.78
N HIS A 7 20.43 7.48 -10.74
CA HIS A 7 20.33 8.47 -11.83
C HIS A 7 19.17 8.20 -12.82
N ARG A 8 18.62 6.98 -12.82
CA ARG A 8 17.44 6.59 -13.61
C ARG A 8 16.14 6.58 -12.82
N VAL A 9 16.18 6.83 -11.51
CA VAL A 9 14.97 6.95 -10.70
C VAL A 9 14.44 8.37 -10.87
N GLY A 10 13.48 8.53 -11.78
CA GLY A 10 12.72 9.77 -11.87
C GLY A 10 11.70 9.89 -10.75
N ARG A 11 10.77 10.83 -10.91
CA ARG A 11 9.72 11.11 -9.94
C ARG A 11 8.82 9.90 -9.68
N ARG A 12 8.44 9.15 -10.71
CA ARG A 12 7.54 7.99 -10.58
C ARG A 12 8.26 6.83 -9.92
N GLY A 13 9.50 6.57 -10.33
CA GLY A 13 10.37 5.59 -9.68
C GLY A 13 10.55 5.91 -8.19
N ALA A 14 10.80 7.18 -7.84
CA ALA A 14 10.93 7.59 -6.45
C ALA A 14 9.63 7.37 -5.66
N SER A 15 8.48 7.72 -6.25
CA SER A 15 7.17 7.44 -5.65
C SER A 15 6.96 5.94 -5.39
N LEU A 16 7.36 5.07 -6.32
CA LEU A 16 7.29 3.62 -6.12
C LEU A 16 8.22 3.14 -5.00
N LEU A 17 9.38 3.74 -4.80
CA LEU A 17 10.24 3.41 -3.66
C LEU A 17 9.59 3.79 -2.32
N PHE A 18 8.90 4.93 -2.25
CA PHE A 18 8.14 5.31 -1.05
C PHE A 18 6.96 4.37 -0.81
N LEU A 19 6.25 3.95 -1.87
CA LEU A 19 5.18 2.96 -1.76
C LEU A 19 5.72 1.59 -1.33
N ALA A 20 6.85 1.16 -1.88
CA ALA A 20 7.52 -0.06 -1.46
C ALA A 20 7.88 -0.03 0.02
N LEU A 21 8.45 1.09 0.50
CA LEU A 21 8.77 1.28 1.90
C LEU A 21 7.52 1.21 2.78
N LEU A 22 6.49 1.97 2.43
CA LEU A 22 5.21 1.99 3.16
C LEU A 22 4.64 0.57 3.27
N ASP A 23 4.55 -0.13 2.15
CA ASP A 23 3.89 -1.43 2.06
C ASP A 23 4.65 -2.53 2.80
N LEU A 24 5.98 -2.53 2.69
CA LEU A 24 6.82 -3.49 3.40
C LEU A 24 6.81 -3.23 4.92
N VAL A 25 6.85 -1.96 5.35
CA VAL A 25 6.74 -1.61 6.77
C VAL A 25 5.37 -2.00 7.31
N TYR A 26 4.30 -1.77 6.55
CA TYR A 26 2.95 -2.14 6.94
C TYR A 26 2.80 -3.68 7.05
N ALA A 27 3.34 -4.43 6.08
CA ALA A 27 3.37 -5.89 6.12
C ALA A 27 4.10 -6.42 7.37
N VAL A 28 5.28 -5.87 7.68
CA VAL A 28 6.02 -6.23 8.90
C VAL A 28 5.20 -5.88 10.14
N GLY A 29 4.62 -4.68 10.18
CA GLY A 29 3.79 -4.23 11.30
C GLY A 29 2.61 -5.15 11.60
N LEU A 30 1.97 -5.73 10.57
CA LEU A 30 0.92 -6.73 10.75
C LEU A 30 1.45 -8.03 11.38
N LEU A 31 2.62 -8.51 10.94
CA LEU A 31 3.22 -9.75 11.45
C LEU A 31 3.77 -9.59 12.87
N THR A 32 4.35 -8.43 13.18
CA THR A 32 5.02 -8.15 14.46
C THR A 32 4.16 -7.37 15.45
N ALA A 33 2.87 -7.19 15.16
CA ALA A 33 1.96 -6.49 16.07
C ALA A 33 1.98 -7.17 17.46
N PRO A 34 2.19 -6.41 18.54
CA PRO A 34 2.19 -6.97 19.89
C PRO A 34 0.76 -7.41 20.29
N PRO A 35 0.61 -8.30 21.30
CA PRO A 35 -0.69 -8.86 21.68
C PRO A 35 -1.78 -7.81 21.91
N GLU A 36 -1.44 -6.71 22.59
CA GLU A 36 -2.39 -5.63 22.91
C GLU A 36 -2.92 -4.93 21.65
N THR A 37 -2.11 -4.87 20.58
CA THR A 37 -2.54 -4.33 19.29
C THR A 37 -3.41 -5.33 18.53
N ARG A 38 -3.11 -6.63 18.65
CA ARG A 38 -3.89 -7.70 17.99
C ARG A 38 -5.30 -7.84 18.57
N GLU A 39 -5.48 -7.45 19.83
CA GLU A 39 -6.79 -7.39 20.49
C GLU A 39 -7.62 -6.16 20.13
N SER A 40 -7.07 -5.21 19.35
CA SER A 40 -7.84 -4.05 18.89
C SER A 40 -8.96 -4.46 17.92
N ASP A 41 -10.08 -3.74 17.98
CA ASP A 41 -11.26 -3.94 17.13
C ASP A 41 -10.91 -4.10 15.64
N SER A 42 -9.96 -3.30 15.14
CA SER A 42 -9.49 -3.38 13.76
C SER A 42 -8.80 -4.71 13.43
N PHE A 43 -7.92 -5.19 14.31
CA PHE A 43 -7.20 -6.45 14.09
C PHE A 43 -8.12 -7.67 14.25
N VAL A 44 -9.03 -7.62 15.22
CA VAL A 44 -10.06 -8.65 15.42
C VAL A 44 -10.97 -8.74 14.19
N PHE A 45 -11.44 -7.60 13.68
CA PHE A 45 -12.25 -7.58 12.46
C PHE A 45 -11.48 -8.09 11.24
N LEU A 46 -10.24 -7.64 11.03
CA LEU A 46 -9.39 -8.08 9.91
C LEU A 46 -9.15 -9.59 9.93
N THR A 47 -8.84 -10.15 11.11
CA THR A 47 -8.62 -11.60 11.31
C THR A 47 -9.88 -12.42 11.10
N GLY A 48 -11.06 -11.86 11.41
CA GLY A 48 -12.35 -12.46 11.09
C GLY A 48 -12.61 -12.63 9.59
N ILE A 49 -11.99 -11.79 8.74
CA ILE A 49 -12.07 -11.92 7.29
C ILE A 49 -11.01 -12.89 6.75
N MET A 50 -9.73 -12.64 7.07
CA MET A 50 -8.59 -13.48 6.69
C MET A 50 -7.47 -13.38 7.73
N PRO A 51 -6.60 -14.40 7.89
CA PRO A 51 -5.44 -14.33 8.79
C PRO A 51 -4.52 -13.14 8.47
N LEU A 52 -3.89 -12.54 9.49
CA LEU A 52 -3.01 -11.38 9.33
C LEU A 52 -1.83 -11.66 8.40
N GLU A 53 -1.38 -12.91 8.34
CA GLU A 53 -0.32 -13.37 7.46
C GLU A 53 -0.70 -13.22 5.98
N VAL A 54 -1.98 -13.44 5.64
CA VAL A 54 -2.48 -13.29 4.27
C VAL A 54 -2.51 -11.80 3.90
N TRP A 55 -3.00 -10.95 4.80
CA TRP A 55 -2.96 -9.51 4.63
C TRP A 55 -1.53 -8.99 4.49
N ALA A 56 -0.64 -9.40 5.39
CA ALA A 56 0.78 -9.05 5.33
C ALA A 56 1.42 -9.53 4.02
N GLY A 57 1.09 -10.73 3.56
CA GLY A 57 1.53 -11.26 2.27
C GLY A 57 1.10 -10.40 1.10
N ALA A 58 -0.15 -9.90 1.09
CA ALA A 58 -0.63 -8.98 0.05
C ALA A 58 0.13 -7.66 0.05
N TRP A 59 0.35 -7.05 1.23
CA TRP A 59 1.16 -5.85 1.39
C TRP A 59 2.61 -6.07 0.97
N ALA A 60 3.23 -7.16 1.39
CA ALA A 60 4.61 -7.50 1.04
C ALA A 60 4.77 -7.74 -0.47
N LEU A 61 3.84 -8.45 -1.11
CA LEU A 61 3.86 -8.70 -2.55
C LEU A 61 3.79 -7.39 -3.34
N VAL A 62 2.86 -6.50 -3.00
CA VAL A 62 2.72 -5.20 -3.66
C VAL A 62 3.92 -4.29 -3.38
N GLY A 63 4.46 -4.32 -2.16
CA GLY A 63 5.70 -3.61 -1.83
C GLY A 63 6.90 -4.07 -2.66
N CYS A 64 7.05 -5.40 -2.82
CA CYS A 64 8.08 -6.00 -3.69
C CYS A 64 7.88 -5.63 -5.16
N LEU A 65 6.64 -5.62 -5.66
CA LEU A 65 6.34 -5.14 -7.01
C LEU A 65 6.74 -3.67 -7.16
N CYS A 66 6.37 -2.80 -6.23
CA CYS A 66 6.78 -1.39 -6.24
C CYS A 66 8.31 -1.25 -6.25
N LEU A 67 9.02 -2.04 -5.43
CA LEU A 67 10.48 -2.00 -5.35
C LEU A 67 11.15 -2.40 -6.67
N VAL A 68 10.68 -3.48 -7.30
CA VAL A 68 11.22 -3.97 -8.58
C VAL A 68 10.91 -2.99 -9.71
N TYR A 69 9.67 -2.50 -9.79
CA TYR A 69 9.23 -1.63 -10.87
C TYR A 69 9.65 -0.17 -10.70
N ALA A 70 10.14 0.25 -9.54
CA ALA A 70 10.71 1.58 -9.32
C ALA A 70 11.87 1.92 -10.27
N PHE A 71 12.52 0.90 -10.83
CA PHE A 71 13.62 1.02 -11.79
C PHE A 71 13.21 0.69 -13.23
N SER A 72 11.92 0.50 -13.49
CA SER A 72 11.36 0.06 -14.78
C SER A 72 10.56 1.17 -15.46
N LEU A 73 10.63 1.23 -16.80
CA LEU A 73 9.78 2.11 -17.60
C LEU A 73 8.33 1.61 -17.73
N ARG A 74 8.09 0.32 -17.45
CA ARG A 74 6.76 -0.31 -17.52
C ARG A 74 6.16 -0.49 -16.12
N ASP A 75 6.08 0.61 -15.40
CA ASP A 75 5.70 0.70 -13.98
C ASP A 75 4.20 0.70 -13.70
N ARG A 76 3.35 0.77 -14.74
CA ARG A 76 1.88 0.82 -14.62
C ARG A 76 1.31 -0.31 -13.77
N VAL A 77 1.86 -1.51 -13.89
CA VAL A 77 1.40 -2.68 -13.12
C VAL A 77 1.59 -2.45 -11.61
N ALA A 78 2.71 -1.89 -11.20
CA ALA A 78 2.97 -1.59 -9.78
C ALA A 78 2.06 -0.48 -9.25
N PHE A 79 1.82 0.59 -10.03
CA PHE A 79 0.88 1.64 -9.65
C PHE A 79 -0.56 1.13 -9.50
N ILE A 80 -1.02 0.29 -10.44
CA ILE A 80 -2.36 -0.32 -10.38
C ILE A 80 -2.46 -1.23 -9.15
N ALA A 81 -1.49 -2.12 -8.95
CA ALA A 81 -1.47 -3.04 -7.81
C ALA A 81 -1.46 -2.28 -6.47
N ALA A 82 -0.62 -1.24 -6.36
CA ALA A 82 -0.57 -0.39 -5.18
C ALA A 82 -1.92 0.29 -4.92
N SER A 83 -2.47 0.99 -5.90
CA SER A 83 -3.76 1.68 -5.76
C SER A 83 -4.90 0.72 -5.40
N LEU A 84 -4.99 -0.44 -6.07
CA LEU A 84 -6.01 -1.45 -5.79
C LEU A 84 -5.89 -1.98 -4.36
N LEU A 85 -4.68 -2.28 -3.88
CA LEU A 85 -4.48 -2.74 -2.51
C LEU A 85 -4.99 -1.70 -1.49
N LYS A 86 -4.70 -0.41 -1.70
CA LYS A 86 -5.17 0.66 -0.81
C LYS A 86 -6.69 0.83 -0.89
N ALA A 87 -7.28 0.67 -2.07
CA ALA A 87 -8.73 0.72 -2.25
C ALA A 87 -9.43 -0.46 -1.55
N VAL A 88 -8.89 -1.68 -1.67
CA VAL A 88 -9.39 -2.87 -0.95
C VAL A 88 -9.29 -2.65 0.55
N TRP A 89 -8.14 -2.18 1.04
CA TRP A 89 -7.94 -1.92 2.46
C TRP A 89 -8.89 -0.84 2.98
N ALA A 90 -9.08 0.25 2.23
CA ALA A 90 -10.06 1.28 2.55
C ALA A 90 -11.48 0.70 2.64
N ASN A 91 -11.85 -0.16 1.71
CA ASN A 91 -13.16 -0.80 1.69
C ASN A 91 -13.38 -1.72 2.90
N VAL A 92 -12.36 -2.46 3.33
CA VAL A 92 -12.45 -3.30 4.55
C VAL A 92 -12.76 -2.44 5.78
N TYR A 93 -12.06 -1.32 5.96
CA TYR A 93 -12.33 -0.40 7.06
C TYR A 93 -13.69 0.30 6.95
N LEU A 94 -14.14 0.59 5.73
CA LEU A 94 -15.46 1.17 5.49
C LEU A 94 -16.56 0.19 5.87
N VAL A 95 -16.43 -1.08 5.45
CA VAL A 95 -17.36 -2.16 5.81
C VAL A 95 -17.37 -2.37 7.32
N GLY A 96 -16.20 -2.47 7.96
CA GLY A 96 -16.09 -2.62 9.41
C GLY A 96 -16.71 -1.45 10.18
N TRP A 97 -16.62 -0.23 9.65
CA TRP A 97 -17.33 0.92 10.24
C TRP A 97 -18.84 0.82 10.07
N THR A 98 -19.35 0.48 8.88
CA THR A 98 -20.79 0.34 8.64
C THR A 98 -21.43 -0.84 9.38
N ALA A 99 -20.62 -1.84 9.74
CA ALA A 99 -21.03 -2.98 10.54
C ALA A 99 -20.90 -2.71 12.06
N GLU A 100 -20.49 -1.51 12.47
CA GLU A 100 -20.25 -1.12 13.87
C GLU A 100 -19.12 -1.89 14.59
N GLU A 101 -18.35 -2.70 13.85
CA GLU A 101 -17.22 -3.50 14.36
C GLU A 101 -15.93 -2.69 14.53
N ILE A 102 -15.75 -1.63 13.73
CA ILE A 102 -14.57 -0.75 13.82
C ILE A 102 -15.02 0.67 14.14
N PRO A 103 -14.95 1.09 15.42
CA PRO A 103 -15.21 2.47 15.80
C PRO A 103 -14.33 3.42 15.00
N ARG A 104 -14.97 4.41 14.36
CA ARG A 104 -14.31 5.41 13.50
C ARG A 104 -13.52 4.81 12.32
N GLY A 105 -13.87 3.61 11.83
CA GLY A 105 -13.21 3.01 10.65
C GLY A 105 -13.28 3.88 9.39
N TYR A 106 -14.25 4.81 9.30
CA TYR A 106 -14.31 5.83 8.24
C TYR A 106 -13.03 6.69 8.11
N VAL A 107 -12.28 6.89 9.21
CA VAL A 107 -11.03 7.66 9.18
C VAL A 107 -9.96 6.91 8.38
N SER A 108 -9.74 5.63 8.73
CA SER A 108 -8.82 4.76 7.99
C SER A 108 -9.27 4.58 6.55
N ALA A 109 -10.56 4.36 6.31
CA ALA A 109 -11.12 4.25 4.97
C ALA A 109 -10.81 5.50 4.12
N ALA A 110 -11.05 6.69 4.66
CA ALA A 110 -10.78 7.95 3.96
C ALA A 110 -9.28 8.14 3.64
N VAL A 111 -8.39 7.85 4.60
CA VAL A 111 -6.93 7.94 4.40
C VAL A 111 -6.49 7.01 3.27
N TRP A 112 -6.87 5.73 3.34
CA TRP A 112 -6.43 4.75 2.35
C TRP A 112 -7.05 4.98 0.97
N LEU A 113 -8.29 5.44 0.90
CA LEU A 113 -8.92 5.80 -0.36
C LEU A 113 -8.27 7.04 -1.00
N ALA A 114 -7.91 8.04 -0.19
CA ALA A 114 -7.16 9.21 -0.64
C ALA A 114 -5.78 8.80 -1.20
N PHE A 115 -5.06 7.90 -0.53
CA PHE A 115 -3.82 7.33 -1.07
C PHE A 115 -4.05 6.56 -2.36
N ALA A 116 -5.09 5.73 -2.44
CA ALA A 116 -5.43 4.99 -3.66
C ALA A 116 -5.62 5.93 -4.86
N GLY A 117 -6.34 7.04 -4.67
CA GLY A 117 -6.53 8.08 -5.69
C GLY A 117 -5.25 8.87 -6.00
N PHE A 118 -4.47 9.25 -4.98
CA PHE A 118 -3.23 9.97 -5.16
C PHE A 118 -2.19 9.17 -5.96
N ILE A 119 -2.12 7.85 -5.73
CA ILE A 119 -1.28 6.94 -6.52
C ILE A 119 -1.66 6.98 -8.01
N GLN A 120 -2.95 7.09 -8.35
CA GLN A 120 -3.39 7.22 -9.75
C GLN A 120 -2.99 8.56 -10.37
N VAL A 121 -3.00 9.64 -9.59
CA VAL A 121 -2.49 10.95 -10.06
C VAL A 121 -1.02 10.85 -10.42
N ILE A 122 -0.20 10.22 -9.57
CA ILE A 122 1.23 10.00 -9.84
C ILE A 122 1.41 9.06 -11.04
N ALA A 123 0.59 8.02 -11.17
CA ALA A 123 0.66 7.10 -12.29
C ALA A 123 0.45 7.79 -13.65
N GLY A 124 -0.30 8.90 -13.67
CA GLY A 124 -0.51 9.74 -14.85
C GLY A 124 0.62 10.75 -15.16
N TRP A 125 1.63 10.90 -14.30
CA TRP A 125 2.74 11.80 -14.58
C TRP A 125 3.58 11.31 -15.75
N ARG A 126 3.98 12.23 -16.63
CA ARG A 126 4.99 11.97 -17.65
C ARG A 126 6.37 12.05 -17.01
N GLU A 127 7.31 11.27 -17.52
CA GLU A 127 8.65 11.26 -16.97
C GLU A 127 9.68 11.93 -17.88
N ASN A 128 10.53 12.74 -17.26
CA ASN A 128 11.16 13.90 -17.90
C ASN A 128 12.25 13.55 -18.94
N TRP A 129 12.58 12.26 -19.11
CA TRP A 129 13.54 11.76 -20.11
C TRP A 129 12.94 11.56 -21.51
N GLU A 130 11.65 11.85 -21.69
CA GLU A 130 11.03 11.92 -23.02
C GLU A 130 11.32 13.25 -23.77
N ARG A 131 12.33 14.02 -23.36
CA ARG A 131 12.87 15.16 -24.10
C ARG A 131 14.30 14.88 -24.55
#